data_AF-A0A135UPL3-F1
#
_entry.id   AF-A0A135UPL3-F1
#
_cell.length_a   1.000
_cell.length_b   1.000
_cell.length_c   1.000
_cell.angle_alpha   90.00
_cell.angle_beta   90.00
_cell.angle_gamma   90.00
#
_symmetry.space_group_name_H-M   'P 1'
#
loop_
_entity.id
_entity.type
_entity.pdbx_description
1 polymer ?
#
loop_
_entity_poly.entity_id
_entity_poly.type
_entity_poly.pdbx_seq_one_letter_code
_entity_poly.pdbx_strand_id
1 'polypeptide(L)'
;MPAKSKVSSKAKEAESKSTLASAVFLFIGSQSFSLWTLLVAHYLWFRAFLLLLPRADLSSPDTGKQTPSSTAAAAAAQAREPPKTVNERSLHRFYQTNPHERKREEAGGLHSLTPAERQAWVNASLVRRVASKEICLNNKAEREFWKQVNRESPPIRRLDRQKTTEKGTAAVVYDWGKDKNGRDVGELPLEQFAARAAKQAQLTALEILHRRFLQRREFASAGVTDAATGNVEEISKEDIREETQRRREMSAIRKELYGDKMGPYATDPEWDDVVPIPAEEPEGALATIAYPEDYAEGK
;
A
#
# COMPACT_ATOMS: atom_id res chain seq x y z
N MET A 1 -52.95 -31.80 -58.72
CA MET A 1 -53.42 -30.42 -58.94
C MET A 1 -52.29 -29.44 -58.59
N PRO A 2 -52.24 -28.27 -59.25
CA PRO A 2 -51.00 -27.79 -59.86
C PRO A 2 -50.38 -26.57 -59.16
N ALA A 3 -49.04 -26.53 -59.23
CA ALA A 3 -48.20 -25.49 -59.84
C ALA A 3 -47.94 -24.11 -59.18
N LYS A 4 -46.73 -23.66 -59.57
CA LYS A 4 -46.20 -22.29 -59.77
C LYS A 4 -45.43 -21.75 -58.55
N SER A 5 -44.09 -21.72 -58.52
CA SER A 5 -43.07 -21.23 -59.46
C SER A 5 -43.13 -19.73 -59.79
N LYS A 6 -42.07 -19.03 -59.35
CA LYS A 6 -41.46 -17.75 -59.81
C LYS A 6 -40.30 -17.51 -58.82
N VAL A 7 -39.04 -17.85 -59.04
CA VAL A 7 -38.08 -17.61 -60.14
C VAL A 7 -38.01 -16.15 -60.56
N SER A 8 -36.75 -15.67 -60.54
CA SER A 8 -36.16 -14.61 -61.38
C SER A 8 -36.27 -13.22 -60.76
N SER A 9 -35.23 -12.39 -60.68
CA SER A 9 -33.82 -12.36 -61.09
C SER A 9 -33.27 -11.07 -60.42
N LYS A 10 -32.01 -10.62 -60.45
CA LYS A 10 -30.96 -10.63 -61.47
C LYS A 10 -29.74 -9.95 -60.82
N ALA A 11 -28.56 -10.35 -61.28
CA ALA A 11 -27.26 -9.79 -60.92
C ALA A 11 -27.05 -8.32 -61.35
N LYS A 12 -26.16 -7.63 -60.64
CA LYS A 12 -25.26 -6.51 -61.03
C LYS A 12 -24.26 -6.35 -59.87
N GLU A 13 -23.00 -6.77 -59.97
CA GLU A 13 -21.88 -6.22 -60.77
C GLU A 13 -21.35 -4.87 -60.24
N ALA A 14 -20.01 -4.83 -60.13
CA ALA A 14 -19.09 -3.70 -60.02
C ALA A 14 -18.76 -3.12 -58.62
N GLU A 15 -17.63 -3.59 -58.11
CA GLU A 15 -16.44 -2.80 -57.69
C GLU A 15 -16.59 -1.27 -57.64
N SER A 16 -16.13 -0.65 -56.53
CA SER A 16 -15.16 0.47 -56.54
C SER A 16 -15.10 1.16 -55.16
N LYS A 17 -13.87 1.55 -54.76
CA LYS A 17 -13.47 2.48 -53.67
C LYS A 17 -13.36 1.83 -52.28
N SER A 18 -12.22 1.37 -51.75
CA SER A 18 -10.86 1.92 -51.81
C SER A 18 -10.85 3.44 -51.77
N THR A 19 -11.07 4.03 -50.60
CA THR A 19 -10.49 5.31 -50.10
C THR A 19 -11.27 5.85 -48.90
N LEU A 20 -11.26 5.18 -47.75
CA LEU A 20 -11.76 5.79 -46.49
C LEU A 20 -11.06 5.24 -45.23
N ALA A 21 -9.83 4.75 -45.35
CA ALA A 21 -9.00 4.33 -44.22
C ALA A 21 -7.69 5.14 -44.11
N SER A 22 -7.61 6.31 -44.75
CA SER A 22 -6.34 7.06 -44.89
C SER A 22 -6.45 8.56 -44.58
N ALA A 23 -7.35 8.98 -43.69
CA ALA A 23 -7.54 10.40 -43.35
C ALA A 23 -7.72 10.68 -41.85
N VAL A 24 -7.10 9.90 -40.96
CA VAL A 24 -6.96 10.26 -39.53
C VAL A 24 -5.49 10.20 -39.04
N PHE A 25 -4.54 9.81 -39.89
CA PHE A 25 -3.11 9.77 -39.57
C PHE A 25 -2.37 11.00 -40.08
N LEU A 26 -2.74 12.19 -39.63
CA LEU A 26 -1.92 13.39 -39.76
C LEU A 26 -2.23 14.32 -38.58
N PHE A 27 -1.59 14.07 -37.44
CA PHE A 27 -1.24 15.01 -36.36
C PHE A 27 -0.99 14.17 -35.10
N ILE A 28 0.23 13.67 -34.91
CA ILE A 28 0.98 13.50 -33.64
C ILE A 28 2.38 13.02 -34.10
N GLY A 29 3.06 13.89 -34.85
CA GLY A 29 4.50 13.83 -35.02
C GLY A 29 5.02 15.14 -34.45
N SER A 30 5.95 15.06 -33.50
CA SER A 30 6.56 16.20 -32.77
C SER A 30 5.91 16.59 -31.43
N GLN A 31 5.96 15.71 -30.43
CA GLN A 31 5.76 16.06 -29.01
C GLN A 31 6.68 15.25 -28.07
N SER A 32 7.91 14.88 -28.49
CA SER A 32 8.83 14.10 -27.64
C SER A 32 9.84 14.95 -26.84
N PHE A 33 9.62 16.27 -26.74
CA PHE A 33 10.46 17.18 -25.94
C PHE A 33 9.70 17.94 -24.84
N SER A 34 8.54 17.41 -24.41
CA SER A 34 7.59 18.16 -23.56
C SER A 34 7.41 17.59 -22.15
N LEU A 35 7.53 16.28 -21.93
CA LEU A 35 7.19 15.72 -20.61
C LEU A 35 8.28 15.92 -19.55
N TRP A 36 9.56 15.89 -19.92
CA TRP A 36 10.66 16.09 -18.97
C TRP A 36 10.85 17.57 -18.62
N THR A 37 10.66 18.46 -19.59
CA THR A 37 10.66 19.92 -19.38
C THR A 37 9.46 20.37 -18.56
N LEU A 38 8.27 19.77 -18.78
CA LEU A 38 7.11 20.03 -17.93
C LEU A 38 7.31 19.51 -16.50
N LEU A 39 7.91 18.34 -16.29
CA LEU A 39 8.20 17.82 -14.94
C LEU A 39 9.22 18.68 -14.20
N VAL A 40 10.29 19.11 -14.87
CA VAL A 40 11.31 20.00 -14.28
C VAL A 40 10.73 21.40 -14.02
N ALA A 41 9.92 21.94 -14.93
CA ALA A 41 9.24 23.21 -14.73
C ALA A 41 8.21 23.14 -13.59
N HIS A 42 7.49 22.03 -13.44
CA HIS A 42 6.54 21.84 -12.34
C HIS A 42 7.26 21.68 -11.00
N TYR A 43 8.39 20.97 -10.97
CA TYR A 43 9.22 20.85 -9.77
C TYR A 43 9.84 22.19 -9.36
N LEU A 44 10.34 22.98 -10.30
CA LEU A 44 10.89 24.32 -10.04
C LEU A 44 9.81 25.34 -9.66
N TRP A 45 8.62 25.27 -10.27
CA TRP A 45 7.47 26.09 -9.88
C TRP A 45 6.97 25.75 -8.48
N PHE A 46 6.89 24.46 -8.12
CA PHE A 46 6.48 24.02 -6.77
C PHE A 46 7.50 24.44 -5.70
N ARG A 47 8.80 24.40 -6.03
CA ARG A 47 9.88 24.83 -5.12
C ARG A 47 9.94 26.35 -4.97
N ALA A 48 9.68 27.11 -6.02
CA ALA A 48 9.54 28.57 -5.96
C ALA A 48 8.28 29.00 -5.20
N PHE A 49 7.15 28.29 -5.40
CA PHE A 49 5.90 28.52 -4.67
C PHE A 49 6.05 28.31 -3.16
N LEU A 50 6.86 27.33 -2.74
CA LEU A 50 7.20 27.11 -1.33
C LEU A 50 8.20 28.12 -0.75
N LEU A 51 8.98 28.81 -1.60
CA LEU A 51 9.97 29.81 -1.19
C LEU A 51 9.47 31.27 -1.30
N LEU A 52 8.36 31.50 -2.01
CA LEU A 52 7.72 32.82 -2.16
C LEU A 52 6.49 33.02 -1.25
N LEU A 53 6.17 32.10 -0.35
CA LEU A 53 5.19 32.40 0.70
C LEU A 53 5.79 33.43 1.66
N PRO A 54 5.26 34.67 1.73
CA PRO A 54 5.75 35.65 2.68
C PRO A 54 5.42 35.19 4.09
N ARG A 55 6.43 35.24 4.97
CA ARG A 55 6.23 35.26 6.42
C ARG A 55 5.35 36.47 6.77
N ALA A 56 4.24 36.17 7.43
CA ALA A 56 3.33 37.00 8.23
C ALA A 56 3.46 38.53 8.18
N ASP A 57 2.33 39.21 7.95
CA ASP A 57 1.76 40.12 8.96
C ASP A 57 0.30 40.44 8.60
N LEU A 58 -0.63 39.90 9.39
CA LEU A 58 -2.05 40.27 9.35
C LEU A 58 -2.38 40.99 10.66
N SER A 59 -2.11 42.29 10.70
CA SER A 59 -2.86 43.20 11.57
C SER A 59 -4.26 43.39 10.97
N SER A 60 -5.28 42.94 11.67
CA SER A 60 -6.69 43.18 11.33
C SER A 60 -7.22 44.35 12.16
N PRO A 61 -7.96 45.30 11.58
CA PRO A 61 -8.83 46.16 12.36
C PRO A 61 -10.19 45.49 12.57
N ASP A 62 -10.68 45.65 13.80
CA ASP A 62 -11.98 45.22 14.31
C ASP A 62 -13.16 45.42 13.34
N THR A 63 -14.06 44.44 13.29
CA THR A 63 -15.49 44.65 13.60
C THR A 63 -16.30 43.33 13.55
N GLY A 64 -16.71 42.85 14.73
CA GLY A 64 -18.09 42.44 15.01
C GLY A 64 -18.68 41.17 14.38
N LYS A 65 -18.43 40.01 15.00
CA LYS A 65 -19.49 39.09 15.52
C LYS A 65 -18.85 37.84 16.14
N GLN A 66 -18.99 37.71 17.45
CA GLN A 66 -18.56 36.55 18.23
C GLN A 66 -19.49 35.36 17.98
N THR A 67 -18.91 34.26 17.49
CA THR A 67 -19.38 32.89 17.76
C THR A 67 -18.23 32.14 18.42
N PRO A 68 -18.40 31.56 19.62
CA PRO A 68 -17.29 30.97 20.35
C PRO A 68 -16.96 29.56 19.85
N SER A 69 -15.66 29.28 19.84
CA SER A 69 -15.02 27.95 19.98
C SER A 69 -14.82 27.05 18.75
N SER A 70 -13.91 27.45 17.84
CA SER A 70 -13.06 26.47 17.12
C SER A 70 -11.66 26.32 17.74
N THR A 71 -11.28 27.19 18.68
CA THR A 71 -9.95 27.22 19.31
C THR A 71 -9.82 26.27 20.52
N ALA A 72 -10.93 25.75 21.06
CA ALA A 72 -10.91 24.89 22.25
C ALA A 72 -10.53 23.42 21.98
N ALA A 73 -10.73 22.93 20.75
CA ALA A 73 -10.37 21.56 20.38
C ALA A 73 -8.85 21.37 20.22
N ALA A 74 -8.11 22.43 19.90
CA ALA A 74 -6.64 22.41 19.83
C ALA A 74 -5.99 22.57 21.22
N ALA A 75 -6.66 23.24 22.16
CA ALA A 75 -6.12 23.52 23.50
C ALA A 75 -6.21 22.34 24.49
N ALA A 76 -6.99 21.29 24.19
CA ALA A 76 -7.07 20.06 24.98
C ALA A 76 -6.10 18.95 24.53
N ALA A 77 -5.29 19.21 23.50
CA ALA A 77 -4.09 18.42 23.22
C ALA A 77 -3.03 18.81 24.26
N GLN A 78 -3.25 18.39 25.52
CA GLN A 78 -2.27 18.48 26.60
C GLN A 78 -0.89 18.17 26.06
N ALA A 79 0.10 19.01 26.39
CA ALA A 79 1.50 18.86 26.05
C ALA A 79 2.02 17.50 26.53
N ARG A 80 1.82 16.47 25.70
CA ARG A 80 2.33 15.14 25.96
C ARG A 80 3.77 15.09 25.49
N GLU A 81 4.59 14.39 26.26
CA GLU A 81 5.93 14.06 25.82
C GLU A 81 5.87 13.43 24.42
N PRO A 82 6.80 13.81 23.53
CA PRO A 82 6.84 13.24 22.20
C PRO A 82 7.04 11.72 22.31
N PRO A 83 6.34 10.91 21.49
CA PRO A 83 6.48 9.46 21.53
C PRO A 83 7.92 9.07 21.21
N LYS A 84 8.50 8.19 22.03
CA LYS A 84 9.88 7.72 21.89
C LYS A 84 9.93 6.45 21.04
N THR A 85 8.92 5.60 21.18
CA THR A 85 8.80 4.33 20.47
C THR A 85 7.67 4.33 19.43
N VAL A 86 7.71 3.38 18.51
CA VAL A 86 6.68 3.21 17.48
C VAL A 86 5.34 2.83 18.11
N ASN A 87 5.35 1.98 19.15
CA ASN A 87 4.15 1.59 19.89
C ASN A 87 3.50 2.80 20.58
N GLU A 88 4.28 3.67 21.22
CA GLU A 88 3.77 4.93 21.79
C GLU A 88 3.17 5.82 20.71
N ARG A 89 3.83 5.94 19.54
CA ARG A 89 3.30 6.71 18.42
C ARG A 89 1.98 6.15 17.89
N SER A 90 1.87 4.82 17.76
CA SER A 90 0.65 4.13 17.37
C SER A 90 -0.48 4.33 18.37
N LEU A 91 -0.17 4.20 19.67
CA LEU A 91 -1.11 4.43 20.77
C LEU A 91 -1.56 5.90 20.84
N HIS A 92 -0.65 6.84 20.59
CA HIS A 92 -0.99 8.25 20.49
C HIS A 92 -1.98 8.51 19.34
N ARG A 93 -1.70 7.95 18.14
CA ARG A 93 -2.59 8.05 16.97
C ARG A 93 -3.95 7.37 17.23
N PHE A 94 -3.96 6.26 17.97
CA PHE A 94 -5.18 5.61 18.39
C PHE A 94 -6.05 6.54 19.24
N TYR A 95 -5.50 7.18 20.28
CA TYR A 95 -6.29 8.09 21.09
C TYR A 95 -6.68 9.39 20.39
N GLN A 96 -5.90 9.86 19.42
CA GLN A 96 -6.31 10.99 18.57
C GLN A 96 -7.58 10.68 17.77
N THR A 97 -7.71 9.44 17.30
CA THR A 97 -8.90 8.99 16.54
C THR A 97 -10.00 8.43 17.44
N ASN A 98 -9.71 8.16 18.71
CA ASN A 98 -10.61 7.54 19.68
C ASN A 98 -10.68 8.32 21.01
N PRO A 99 -11.19 9.56 21.03
CA PRO A 99 -11.20 10.39 22.24
C PRO A 99 -12.08 9.80 23.35
N HIS A 100 -13.21 9.16 23.02
CA HIS A 100 -14.08 8.51 24.00
C HIS A 100 -13.46 7.25 24.60
N GLU A 101 -12.61 6.54 23.86
CA GLU A 101 -11.88 5.38 24.40
C GLU A 101 -10.87 5.82 25.45
N ARG A 102 -10.16 6.92 25.18
CA ARG A 102 -9.22 7.49 26.14
C ARG A 102 -9.91 7.87 27.45
N LYS A 103 -11.06 8.55 27.38
CA LYS A 103 -11.87 8.89 28.57
C LYS A 103 -12.30 7.65 29.36
N ARG A 104 -12.69 6.59 28.67
CA ARG A 104 -13.06 5.31 29.30
C ARG A 104 -11.90 4.72 30.09
N GLU A 105 -10.70 4.72 29.52
CA GLU A 105 -9.52 4.15 30.17
C GLU A 105 -9.03 5.01 31.34
N GLU A 106 -9.00 6.34 31.17
CA GLU A 106 -8.66 7.28 32.24
C GLU A 106 -9.65 7.21 33.42
N ALA A 107 -10.93 6.94 33.15
CA ALA A 107 -11.93 6.73 34.19
C ALA A 107 -11.80 5.36 34.90
N GLY A 108 -10.96 4.43 34.42
CA GLY A 108 -10.83 3.08 34.98
C GLY A 108 -11.87 2.07 34.46
N GLY A 109 -12.51 2.34 33.33
CA GLY A 109 -13.39 1.40 32.64
C GLY A 109 -14.74 1.98 32.23
N LEU A 110 -15.63 1.10 31.74
CA LEU A 110 -16.95 1.54 31.27
C LEU A 110 -17.89 1.91 32.43
N HIS A 111 -17.71 1.33 33.61
CA HIS A 111 -18.65 1.48 34.73
C HIS A 111 -18.50 2.80 35.49
N SER A 112 -17.33 3.41 35.44
CA SER A 112 -17.00 4.68 36.09
C SER A 112 -17.36 5.91 35.24
N LEU A 113 -17.71 5.72 33.97
CA LEU A 113 -18.20 6.78 33.10
C LEU A 113 -19.63 7.20 33.45
N THR A 114 -19.92 8.49 33.27
CA THR A 114 -21.29 8.99 33.38
C THR A 114 -22.22 8.35 32.34
N PRO A 115 -23.55 8.31 32.56
CA PRO A 115 -24.48 7.77 31.58
C PRO A 115 -24.35 8.40 30.18
N ALA A 116 -24.09 9.71 30.12
CA ALA A 116 -23.88 10.42 28.85
C ALA A 116 -22.57 10.00 28.17
N GLU A 117 -21.47 9.85 28.91
CA GLU A 117 -20.19 9.43 28.33
C GLU A 117 -20.20 7.97 27.89
N ARG A 118 -20.91 7.10 28.61
CA ARG A 118 -21.15 5.72 28.19
C ARG A 118 -21.92 5.70 26.88
N GLN A 119 -22.97 6.50 26.76
CA GLN A 119 -23.74 6.60 25.53
C GLN A 119 -22.88 7.11 24.37
N ALA A 120 -22.06 8.14 24.60
CA ALA A 120 -21.15 8.67 23.58
C ALA A 120 -20.10 7.65 23.14
N TRP A 121 -19.55 6.88 24.08
CA TRP A 121 -18.62 5.79 23.78
C TRP A 121 -19.28 4.69 22.94
N VAL A 122 -20.50 4.26 23.33
CA VAL A 122 -21.29 3.27 22.59
C VAL A 122 -21.58 3.78 21.18
N ASN A 123 -22.12 5.00 21.07
CA ASN A 123 -22.44 5.63 19.80
C ASN A 123 -21.23 5.64 18.88
N ALA A 124 -20.11 6.18 19.37
CA ALA A 124 -18.87 6.23 18.62
C ALA A 124 -18.40 4.83 18.19
N SER A 125 -18.56 3.79 19.01
CA SER A 125 -18.12 2.42 18.69
C SER A 125 -18.98 1.75 17.62
N LEU A 126 -20.25 2.15 17.53
CA LEU A 126 -21.23 1.57 16.62
C LEU A 126 -21.33 2.31 15.28
N VAL A 127 -20.90 3.58 15.18
CA VAL A 127 -21.03 4.40 13.95
C VAL A 127 -20.62 3.64 12.70
N ARG A 128 -19.43 3.02 12.70
CA ARG A 128 -18.92 2.30 11.52
C ARG A 128 -19.81 1.12 11.13
N ARG A 129 -20.25 0.33 12.12
CA ARG A 129 -21.05 -0.90 11.91
C ARG A 129 -22.49 -0.60 11.51
N VAL A 130 -23.07 0.47 12.04
CA VAL A 130 -24.41 0.94 11.66
C VAL A 130 -24.35 1.56 10.27
N ALA A 131 -23.33 2.37 9.97
CA ALA A 131 -23.12 2.94 8.63
C ALA A 131 -22.90 1.87 7.55
N SER A 132 -22.16 0.79 7.87
CA SER A 132 -21.95 -0.35 6.96
C SER A 132 -23.11 -1.34 6.93
N LYS A 133 -24.19 -1.09 7.69
CA LYS A 133 -25.34 -1.99 7.85
C LYS A 133 -24.97 -3.40 8.35
N GLU A 134 -23.84 -3.56 9.01
CA GLU A 134 -23.50 -4.78 9.75
C GLU A 134 -24.41 -4.96 10.96
N ILE A 135 -24.83 -3.84 11.58
CA ILE A 135 -25.80 -3.82 12.67
C ILE A 135 -27.02 -3.04 12.19
N CYS A 136 -28.12 -3.75 12.00
CA CYS A 136 -29.41 -3.16 11.66
C CYS A 136 -30.13 -2.76 12.96
N LEU A 137 -30.32 -1.46 13.16
CA LEU A 137 -31.16 -0.92 14.21
C LEU A 137 -32.60 -0.77 13.70
N ASN A 138 -33.58 -0.77 14.59
CA ASN A 138 -34.96 -0.41 14.23
C ASN A 138 -35.00 1.05 13.76
N ASN A 139 -35.84 1.39 12.76
CA ASN A 139 -36.01 2.74 12.19
C ASN A 139 -36.10 3.87 13.23
N LYS A 140 -36.79 3.64 14.36
CA LYS A 140 -36.88 4.63 15.45
C LYS A 140 -35.53 4.79 16.17
N ALA A 141 -34.88 3.68 16.48
CA ALA A 141 -33.59 3.66 17.16
C ALA A 141 -32.47 4.22 16.26
N GLU A 142 -32.50 3.91 14.96
CA GLU A 142 -31.57 4.46 13.98
C GLU A 142 -31.68 5.99 13.87
N ARG A 143 -32.91 6.52 13.85
CA ARG A 143 -33.11 7.99 13.81
C ARG A 143 -32.55 8.69 15.06
N GLU A 144 -32.83 8.16 16.24
CA GLU A 144 -32.29 8.71 17.49
C GLU A 144 -30.77 8.53 17.58
N PHE A 145 -30.23 7.40 17.11
CA PHE A 145 -28.81 7.14 17.01
C PHE A 145 -28.12 8.20 16.14
N TRP A 146 -28.59 8.43 14.91
CA TRP A 146 -28.00 9.43 14.01
C TRP A 146 -28.13 10.85 14.57
N LYS A 147 -29.21 11.16 15.30
CA LYS A 147 -29.37 12.45 15.99
C LYS A 147 -28.30 12.64 17.08
N GLN A 148 -28.01 11.60 17.86
CA GLN A 148 -26.98 11.64 18.89
C GLN A 148 -25.57 11.70 18.28
N VAL A 149 -25.29 10.89 17.25
CA VAL A 149 -24.01 10.90 16.52
C VAL A 149 -23.74 12.27 15.88
N ASN A 150 -24.75 12.91 15.29
CA ASN A 150 -24.60 14.25 14.72
C ASN A 150 -24.34 15.32 15.79
N ARG A 151 -24.87 15.13 17.00
CA ARG A 151 -24.62 16.04 18.14
C ARG A 151 -23.22 15.87 18.72
N GLU A 152 -22.75 14.63 18.82
CA GLU A 152 -21.46 14.28 19.42
C GLU A 152 -20.29 14.36 18.42
N SER A 153 -20.61 14.36 17.12
CA SER A 153 -19.67 14.42 15.99
C SER A 153 -18.40 13.57 16.17
N PRO A 154 -18.54 12.25 16.48
CA PRO A 154 -17.39 11.39 16.70
C PRO A 154 -16.54 11.27 15.41
N PRO A 155 -15.21 11.08 15.53
CA PRO A 155 -14.36 10.85 14.37
C PRO A 155 -14.87 9.67 13.54
N ILE A 156 -15.12 9.89 12.24
CA ILE A 156 -15.68 8.87 11.34
C ILE A 156 -14.67 7.74 11.09
N ARG A 157 -13.39 8.07 11.00
CA ARG A 157 -12.29 7.12 10.78
C ARG A 157 -11.57 6.86 12.10
N ARG A 158 -11.95 5.77 12.74
CA ARG A 158 -11.36 5.31 14.00
C ARG A 158 -10.38 4.18 13.74
N LEU A 159 -9.27 4.18 14.46
CA LEU A 159 -8.40 3.00 14.53
C LEU A 159 -9.00 2.02 15.53
N ASP A 160 -9.13 0.76 15.12
CA ASP A 160 -9.57 -0.33 15.99
C ASP A 160 -8.37 -0.96 16.69
N ARG A 161 -8.55 -1.49 17.91
CA ARG A 161 -7.55 -2.38 18.52
C ARG A 161 -7.66 -3.76 17.92
N GLN A 162 -6.53 -4.37 17.60
CA GLN A 162 -6.48 -5.76 17.20
C GLN A 162 -6.68 -6.63 18.45
N LYS A 163 -7.65 -7.55 18.36
CA LYS A 163 -7.79 -8.62 19.33
C LYS A 163 -6.78 -9.69 18.95
N THR A 164 -5.73 -9.86 19.73
CA THR A 164 -4.85 -11.02 19.58
C THR A 164 -5.68 -12.26 19.91
N THR A 165 -5.81 -13.15 18.93
CA THR A 165 -6.62 -14.38 19.00
C THR A 165 -6.01 -15.46 19.91
N GLU A 166 -4.80 -15.20 20.42
CA GLU A 166 -4.08 -16.10 21.31
C GLU A 166 -4.36 -15.77 22.78
N LYS A 167 -4.61 -16.82 23.55
CA LYS A 167 -5.13 -16.80 24.93
C LYS A 167 -4.42 -15.77 25.82
N GLY A 168 -5.10 -14.65 26.09
CA GLY A 168 -4.80 -13.78 27.23
C GLY A 168 -3.83 -12.61 27.00
N THR A 169 -3.32 -12.40 25.79
CA THR A 169 -2.53 -11.19 25.50
C THR A 169 -3.43 -9.96 25.38
N ALA A 170 -3.01 -8.85 25.99
CA ALA A 170 -3.74 -7.59 25.97
C ALA A 170 -3.97 -7.10 24.54
N ALA A 171 -5.13 -6.47 24.28
CA ALA A 171 -5.46 -5.95 22.96
C ALA A 171 -4.44 -4.86 22.54
N VAL A 172 -3.64 -5.17 21.53
CA VAL A 172 -2.63 -4.25 20.99
C VAL A 172 -3.28 -3.34 19.95
N VAL A 173 -2.86 -2.07 19.90
CA VAL A 173 -3.35 -1.11 18.90
C VAL A 173 -2.95 -1.54 17.49
N TYR A 174 -1.70 -1.97 17.33
CA TYR A 174 -1.14 -2.41 16.06
C TYR A 174 0.01 -3.37 16.32
N ASP A 175 -0.02 -4.55 15.69
CA ASP A 175 1.10 -5.50 15.71
C ASP A 175 2.10 -5.15 14.60
N TRP A 176 3.29 -4.69 14.99
CA TRP A 176 4.39 -4.37 14.07
C TRP A 176 5.23 -5.59 13.67
N GLY A 177 4.97 -6.74 14.29
CA GLY A 177 5.76 -7.96 14.12
C GLY A 177 7.09 -7.92 14.86
N LYS A 178 7.86 -9.00 14.68
CA LYS A 178 9.15 -9.19 15.32
C LYS A 178 10.29 -8.99 14.32
N ASP A 179 11.39 -8.45 14.81
CA ASP A 179 12.64 -8.36 14.07
C ASP A 179 13.35 -9.73 14.03
N LYS A 180 14.40 -9.85 13.22
CA LYS A 180 15.23 -11.06 13.09
C LYS A 180 15.82 -11.58 14.42
N ASN A 181 15.96 -10.69 15.41
CA ASN A 181 16.42 -11.02 16.77
C ASN A 181 15.25 -11.41 17.71
N GLY A 182 14.02 -11.50 17.21
CA GLY A 182 12.81 -11.79 17.99
C GLY A 182 12.25 -10.60 18.79
N ARG A 183 12.86 -9.41 18.69
CA ARG A 183 12.40 -8.19 19.37
C ARG A 183 11.18 -7.59 18.67
N ASP A 184 10.21 -7.05 19.43
CA ASP A 184 9.08 -6.33 18.84
C ASP A 184 9.56 -5.07 18.11
N VAL A 185 9.19 -4.95 16.83
CA VAL A 185 9.48 -3.78 15.99
C VAL A 185 8.81 -2.51 16.56
N GLY A 186 7.71 -2.68 17.28
CA GLY A 186 6.99 -1.61 17.96
C GLY A 186 7.81 -0.91 19.07
N GLU A 187 8.78 -1.60 19.67
CA GLU A 187 9.66 -1.06 20.70
C GLU A 187 10.86 -0.28 20.13
N LEU A 188 11.02 -0.25 18.81
CA LEU A 188 12.12 0.48 18.19
C LEU A 188 11.97 1.99 18.41
N PRO A 189 13.08 2.72 18.60
CA PRO A 189 13.11 4.17 18.46
C PRO A 189 12.64 4.60 17.07
N LEU A 190 12.01 5.77 17.00
CA LEU A 190 11.44 6.28 15.74
C LEU A 190 12.45 6.39 14.60
N GLU A 191 13.70 6.76 14.89
CA GLU A 191 14.77 6.87 13.89
C GLU A 191 15.19 5.50 13.32
N GLN A 192 15.33 4.49 14.19
CA GLN A 192 15.66 3.12 13.78
C GLN A 192 14.53 2.52 12.95
N PHE A 193 13.29 2.79 13.33
CA PHE A 193 12.13 2.39 12.54
C PHE A 193 12.09 3.09 11.17
N ALA A 194 12.44 4.38 11.09
CA ALA A 194 12.51 5.09 9.81
C ALA A 194 13.59 4.50 8.88
N ALA A 195 14.77 4.15 9.42
CA ALA A 195 15.82 3.47 8.67
C ALA A 195 15.36 2.07 8.17
N ARG A 196 14.65 1.32 9.02
CA ARG A 196 14.04 0.03 8.64
C ARG A 196 13.01 0.21 7.52
N ALA A 197 12.13 1.20 7.64
CA ALA A 197 11.11 1.50 6.64
C ALA A 197 11.72 1.92 5.29
N ALA A 198 12.82 2.68 5.31
CA ALA A 198 13.56 3.04 4.09
C ALA A 198 14.13 1.79 3.39
N LYS A 199 14.70 0.85 4.15
CA LYS A 199 15.17 -0.45 3.61
C LYS A 199 14.05 -1.30 3.05
N GLN A 200 12.90 -1.34 3.72
CA GLN A 200 11.70 -2.02 3.20
C GLN A 200 11.24 -1.39 1.88
N ALA A 201 11.20 -0.06 1.80
CA ALA A 201 10.86 0.64 0.57
C ALA A 201 11.87 0.33 -0.56
N GLN A 202 13.18 0.33 -0.26
CA GLN A 202 14.21 -0.06 -1.21
C GLN A 202 14.03 -1.51 -1.70
N LEU A 203 13.76 -2.45 -0.79
CA LEU A 203 13.47 -3.85 -1.14
C LEU A 203 12.26 -3.94 -2.08
N THR A 204 11.15 -3.27 -1.75
CA THR A 204 9.95 -3.29 -2.61
C THR A 204 10.22 -2.70 -4.00
N ALA A 205 11.05 -1.67 -4.11
CA ALA A 205 11.44 -1.10 -5.40
C ALA A 205 12.25 -2.11 -6.23
N LEU A 206 13.23 -2.78 -5.60
CA LEU A 206 14.01 -3.83 -6.27
C LEU A 206 13.12 -5.01 -6.70
N GLU A 207 12.15 -5.42 -5.87
CA GLU A 207 11.20 -6.49 -6.19
C GLU A 207 10.30 -6.15 -7.38
N ILE A 208 9.86 -4.89 -7.49
CA ILE A 208 9.09 -4.43 -8.66
C ILE A 208 9.94 -4.51 -9.93
N LEU A 209 11.21 -4.07 -9.86
CA LEU A 209 12.13 -4.16 -11.00
C LEU A 209 12.46 -5.60 -11.38
N HIS A 210 12.62 -6.47 -10.39
CA HIS A 210 12.81 -7.91 -10.59
C HIS A 210 11.61 -8.54 -11.31
N ARG A 211 10.38 -8.26 -10.84
CA ARG A 211 9.15 -8.74 -11.53
C ARG A 211 9.07 -8.25 -12.96
N ARG A 212 9.44 -6.98 -13.20
CA ARG A 212 9.50 -6.42 -14.56
C ARG A 212 10.53 -7.15 -15.42
N PHE A 213 11.70 -7.48 -14.89
CA PHE A 213 12.71 -8.27 -15.60
C PHE A 213 12.17 -9.66 -15.96
N LEU A 214 11.55 -10.37 -15.01
CA LEU A 214 10.96 -11.69 -15.28
C LEU A 214 9.90 -11.63 -16.39
N GLN A 215 9.03 -10.62 -16.35
CA GLN A 215 8.01 -10.41 -17.39
C GLN A 215 8.64 -10.14 -18.76
N ARG A 216 9.68 -9.30 -18.82
CA ARG A 216 10.43 -9.05 -20.08
C ARG A 216 11.06 -10.33 -20.61
N ARG A 217 11.65 -11.15 -19.74
CA ARG A 217 12.27 -12.43 -20.12
C ARG A 217 11.23 -13.42 -20.64
N GLU A 218 10.07 -13.50 -19.99
CA GLU A 218 8.95 -14.32 -20.44
C GLU A 218 8.47 -13.88 -21.83
N PHE A 219 8.27 -12.58 -22.05
CA PHE A 219 7.85 -12.03 -23.35
C PHE A 219 8.88 -12.28 -24.45
N ALA A 220 10.17 -12.10 -24.15
CA ALA A 220 11.26 -12.43 -25.05
C ALA A 220 11.22 -13.91 -25.46
N SER A 221 11.04 -14.82 -24.49
CA SER A 221 10.96 -16.27 -24.73
C SER A 221 9.71 -16.69 -25.53
N ALA A 222 8.60 -15.98 -25.33
CA ALA A 222 7.34 -16.21 -26.03
C ALA A 222 7.25 -15.49 -27.39
N GLY A 223 8.25 -14.69 -27.76
CA GLY A 223 8.27 -13.92 -29.00
C GLY A 223 7.21 -12.81 -29.06
N VAL A 224 6.77 -12.30 -27.91
CA VAL A 224 5.79 -11.22 -27.84
C VAL A 224 6.45 -9.91 -28.28
N THR A 225 5.86 -9.24 -29.27
CA THR A 225 6.36 -7.94 -29.75
C THR A 225 5.88 -6.80 -28.88
N ASP A 226 6.74 -5.82 -28.66
CA ASP A 226 6.35 -4.60 -27.96
C ASP A 226 5.37 -3.79 -28.84
N ALA A 227 4.25 -3.37 -28.27
CA ALA A 227 3.22 -2.60 -28.98
C ALA A 227 3.75 -1.24 -29.45
N ALA A 228 4.76 -0.69 -28.79
CA ALA A 228 5.36 0.60 -29.13
C ALA A 228 6.40 0.49 -30.26
N THR A 229 7.23 -0.55 -30.25
CA THR A 229 8.38 -0.67 -31.16
C THR A 229 8.15 -1.68 -32.28
N GLY A 230 7.19 -2.59 -32.14
CA GLY A 230 6.91 -3.66 -33.10
C GLY A 230 7.96 -4.77 -33.14
N ASN A 231 8.99 -4.69 -32.31
CA ASN A 231 10.09 -5.65 -32.22
C ASN A 231 9.91 -6.57 -31.01
N VAL A 232 10.42 -7.80 -31.10
CA VAL A 232 10.58 -8.68 -29.93
C VAL A 232 11.70 -8.10 -29.08
N GLU A 233 11.43 -7.89 -27.80
CA GLU A 233 12.44 -7.41 -26.87
C GLU A 233 13.42 -8.56 -26.55
N GLU A 234 14.71 -8.35 -26.77
CA GLU A 234 15.76 -9.31 -26.43
C GLU A 234 16.38 -8.98 -25.07
N ILE A 235 16.59 -10.01 -24.23
CA ILE A 235 17.29 -9.85 -22.96
C ILE A 235 18.80 -9.79 -23.23
N SER A 236 19.41 -8.64 -22.96
CA SER A 236 20.85 -8.44 -23.14
C SER A 236 21.67 -9.06 -22.00
N LYS A 237 22.98 -9.22 -22.21
CA LYS A 237 23.91 -9.66 -21.14
C LYS A 237 24.00 -8.63 -20.02
N GLU A 238 23.85 -7.36 -20.36
CA GLU A 238 23.77 -6.25 -19.42
C GLU A 238 22.53 -6.37 -18.53
N ASP A 239 21.36 -6.70 -19.09
CA ASP A 239 20.14 -6.96 -18.31
C ASP A 239 20.34 -8.10 -17.30
N ILE A 240 21.05 -9.17 -17.69
CA ILE A 240 21.36 -10.31 -16.79
C ILE A 240 22.30 -9.88 -15.65
N ARG A 241 23.33 -9.09 -15.95
CA ARG A 241 24.25 -8.56 -14.93
C ARG A 241 23.56 -7.64 -13.95
N GLU A 242 22.70 -6.75 -14.44
CA GLU A 242 21.89 -5.85 -13.62
C GLU A 242 20.92 -6.63 -12.73
N GLU A 243 20.29 -7.67 -13.26
CA GLU A 243 19.41 -8.55 -12.50
C GLU A 243 20.18 -9.34 -11.42
N THR A 244 21.37 -9.85 -11.74
CA THR A 244 22.23 -10.53 -10.76
C THR A 244 22.59 -9.60 -9.61
N GLN A 245 22.98 -8.37 -9.92
CA GLN A 245 23.28 -7.36 -8.91
C GLN A 245 22.04 -7.01 -8.08
N ARG A 246 20.88 -6.86 -8.72
CA ARG A 246 19.59 -6.63 -8.05
C ARG A 246 19.25 -7.74 -7.07
N ARG A 247 19.43 -9.01 -7.43
CA ARG A 247 19.20 -10.16 -6.54
C ARG A 247 20.14 -10.19 -5.34
N ARG A 248 21.42 -9.83 -5.55
CA ARG A 248 22.40 -9.68 -4.45
C ARG A 248 22.01 -8.55 -3.49
N GLU A 249 21.53 -7.44 -4.02
CA GLU A 249 21.04 -6.32 -3.19
C GLU A 249 19.77 -6.70 -2.43
N MET A 250 18.82 -7.38 -3.09
CA MET A 250 17.62 -7.91 -2.44
C MET A 250 17.97 -8.88 -1.32
N SER A 251 18.89 -9.83 -1.55
CA SER A 251 19.31 -10.79 -0.54
C SER A 251 20.04 -10.13 0.63
N ALA A 252 20.90 -9.14 0.36
CA ALA A 252 21.57 -8.37 1.40
C ALA A 252 20.56 -7.62 2.29
N ILE A 253 19.56 -6.96 1.68
CA ILE A 253 18.53 -6.23 2.44
C ILE A 253 17.61 -7.19 3.21
N ARG A 254 17.22 -8.33 2.62
CA ARG A 254 16.41 -9.36 3.32
C ARG A 254 17.15 -9.96 4.51
N LYS A 255 18.43 -10.28 4.35
CA LYS A 255 19.30 -10.73 5.46
C LYS A 255 19.38 -9.69 6.57
N GLU A 256 19.46 -8.41 6.20
CA GLU A 256 19.53 -7.34 7.19
C GLU A 256 18.20 -7.15 7.93
N LEU A 257 17.07 -7.18 7.23
CA LEU A 257 15.73 -6.90 7.78
C LEU A 257 15.11 -8.09 8.53
N TYR A 258 15.28 -9.30 7.98
CA TYR A 258 14.54 -10.48 8.41
C TYR A 258 15.47 -11.63 8.83
N GLY A 259 16.77 -11.54 8.50
CA GLY A 259 17.73 -12.60 8.77
C GLY A 259 17.75 -13.69 7.71
N ASP A 260 16.90 -13.58 6.67
CA ASP A 260 16.81 -14.52 5.57
C ASP A 260 18.13 -14.59 4.82
N LYS A 261 18.71 -15.78 4.72
CA LYS A 261 19.86 -16.05 3.88
C LYS A 261 19.36 -16.64 2.57
N MET A 262 19.70 -15.98 1.46
CA MET A 262 19.53 -16.58 0.15
C MET A 262 20.82 -17.26 -0.25
N GLY A 263 20.67 -18.44 -0.82
CA GLY A 263 21.71 -19.22 -1.43
C GLY A 263 22.45 -18.58 -2.60
N PRO A 264 23.70 -19.00 -2.89
CA PRO A 264 24.45 -18.52 -4.06
C PRO A 264 23.66 -18.69 -5.37
N TYR A 265 23.05 -19.85 -5.62
CA TYR A 265 22.33 -20.12 -6.87
C TYR A 265 21.00 -19.38 -6.96
N ALA A 266 20.33 -19.16 -5.81
CA ALA A 266 19.10 -18.37 -5.77
C ALA A 266 19.31 -16.90 -6.17
N THR A 267 20.55 -16.39 -6.09
CA THR A 267 20.88 -15.02 -6.51
C THR A 267 21.28 -14.89 -7.97
N ASP A 268 21.44 -16.00 -8.70
CA ASP A 268 21.93 -16.02 -10.06
C ASP A 268 20.79 -16.30 -11.06
N PRO A 269 20.47 -15.36 -11.98
CA PRO A 269 19.40 -15.54 -12.97
C PRO A 269 19.67 -16.64 -13.98
N GLU A 270 20.93 -17.06 -14.17
CA GLU A 270 21.32 -18.14 -15.09
C GLU A 270 20.87 -19.52 -14.59
N TRP A 271 20.54 -19.66 -13.30
CA TRP A 271 20.10 -20.91 -12.68
C TRP A 271 18.58 -21.02 -12.52
N ASP A 272 17.82 -20.05 -13.04
CA ASP A 272 16.35 -20.01 -12.89
C ASP A 272 15.62 -21.15 -13.63
N ASP A 273 16.21 -21.69 -14.69
CA ASP A 273 15.66 -22.80 -15.49
C ASP A 273 16.03 -24.18 -14.93
N VAL A 274 16.97 -24.23 -13.98
CA VAL A 274 17.43 -25.46 -13.35
C VAL A 274 16.62 -25.71 -12.07
N VAL A 275 15.90 -26.83 -12.03
CA VAL A 275 15.18 -27.26 -10.81
C VAL A 275 16.16 -27.99 -9.87
N PRO A 276 16.35 -27.53 -8.62
CA PRO A 276 17.21 -28.22 -7.67
C PRO A 276 16.69 -29.64 -7.39
N ILE A 277 17.59 -30.62 -7.41
CA ILE A 277 17.28 -32.01 -7.06
C ILE A 277 17.69 -32.21 -5.59
N PRO A 278 16.76 -32.44 -4.66
CA PRO A 278 17.11 -32.66 -3.27
C PRO A 278 17.91 -33.97 -3.13
N ALA A 279 18.91 -33.96 -2.26
CA ALA A 279 19.65 -35.17 -1.91
C ALA A 279 18.71 -36.13 -1.15
N GLU A 280 18.34 -37.25 -1.78
CA GLU A 280 17.57 -38.31 -1.14
C GLU A 280 18.50 -39.13 -0.23
N GLU A 281 18.47 -38.85 1.08
CA GLU A 281 19.09 -39.73 2.07
C GLU A 281 18.16 -40.94 2.33
N PRO A 282 18.68 -42.19 2.27
CA PRO A 282 17.86 -43.38 2.49
C PRO A 282 17.30 -43.42 3.92
N GLU A 283 16.07 -43.91 4.06
CA GLU A 283 15.38 -44.03 5.35
C GLU A 283 16.21 -44.89 6.32
N GLY A 284 16.68 -44.29 7.42
CA GLY A 284 17.58 -44.95 8.38
C GLY A 284 19.08 -44.69 8.17
N ALA A 285 19.46 -43.64 7.45
CA ALA A 285 20.85 -43.20 7.33
C ALA A 285 21.54 -43.12 8.70
N LEU A 286 22.58 -43.95 8.90
CA LEU A 286 23.31 -44.09 10.16
C LEU A 286 24.05 -42.81 10.60
N ALA A 287 24.21 -41.84 9.69
CA ALA A 287 24.80 -40.53 9.97
C ALA A 287 24.24 -39.49 8.98
N THR A 288 23.14 -38.84 9.35
CA THR A 288 22.69 -37.61 8.67
C THR A 288 23.72 -36.52 8.92
N ILE A 289 24.36 -36.04 7.86
CA ILE A 289 25.31 -34.94 7.94
C ILE A 289 24.50 -33.65 7.82
N ALA A 290 24.56 -32.82 8.85
CA ALA A 290 24.03 -31.46 8.77
C ALA A 290 24.96 -30.62 7.88
N TYR A 291 24.69 -30.61 6.57
CA TYR A 291 25.44 -29.80 5.61
C TYR A 291 25.19 -28.30 5.89
N PRO A 292 26.24 -27.46 5.87
CA PRO A 292 26.07 -26.00 5.80
C PRO A 292 25.23 -25.62 4.57
N GLU A 293 24.41 -24.57 4.67
CA GLU A 293 23.54 -24.08 3.58
C GLU A 293 24.31 -23.92 2.25
N ASP A 294 25.50 -23.32 2.29
CA ASP A 294 26.33 -23.10 1.10
C ASP A 294 26.80 -24.41 0.42
N TYR A 295 26.89 -25.52 1.17
CA TYR A 295 27.28 -26.83 0.66
C TYR A 295 26.06 -27.66 0.21
N ALA A 296 24.92 -27.47 0.89
CA ALA A 296 23.68 -28.15 0.55
C ALA A 296 23.14 -27.73 -0.82
N GLU A 297 23.38 -26.49 -1.24
CA GLU A 297 22.92 -26.01 -2.55
C GLU A 297 23.87 -26.35 -3.71
N GLY A 298 25.13 -26.71 -3.44
CA GLY A 298 26.13 -27.01 -4.47
C GLY A 298 26.21 -28.49 -4.87
N LYS A 299 25.25 -29.33 -4.44
CA LYS A 299 25.30 -30.78 -4.59
C LYS A 299 24.12 -31.33 -5.40
#